data_AF-A0A0K0DPC4-F1
#
_entry.id   AF-A0A0K0DPC4-F1
#
_cell.length_a   1.000
_cell.length_b   1.000
_cell.length_c   1.000
_cell.angle_alpha   90.00
_cell.angle_beta   90.00
_cell.angle_gamma   90.00
#
_symmetry.space_group_name_H-M   'P 1'
#
loop_
_entity.id
_entity.type
_entity.pdbx_description
1 polymer ?
#
loop_
_entity_poly.entity_id
_entity_poly.type
_entity_poly.pdbx_seq_one_letter_code
_entity_poly.pdbx_strand_id
1 'polypeptide(L)'
;MYRFVSTILDENKIIREYAKFCLRDVLLLQFPDLFSNHFIECLMYFNKVPVSGEARGAGRELLSVCRFRGFPAFGQLVAGVQEVIDPVQHVDLYGSENFGNRMTIYKFMLSTFDDRLKLTLMAHICTQIISPVMNGNLKYDNPCVYALLKDSLTIMFVKEIRLNMDVGKGPDDEDEPPAVVVAAAKEMITQTFRKAMMDYVMPSLLDLRVYLNERRSRLRSELYSVFRAICREHKDQIDEFLDGDQQLKAEVEYDIRKYEASVLHSKSWYSKDFFLRLKAEWAAARRRAEQSAVERRRSRRSLAVITEINKGCGAPSDGAVINRKQTGRNDGGVSLPFVEMEKTQSLVSETASVLPNDAATQSASKENVEELVS
;
A
#
# COMPACT_ATOMS: atom_id res chain seq x y z
N MET A 1 12.66 -9.83 22.96
CA MET A 1 12.40 -9.00 21.77
C MET A 1 10.90 -8.91 21.45
N TYR A 2 10.17 -10.02 21.29
CA TYR A 2 8.75 -10.06 20.86
C TYR A 2 7.81 -9.14 21.67
N ARG A 3 8.04 -9.02 22.98
CA ARG A 3 7.27 -8.14 23.88
C ARG A 3 7.48 -6.66 23.58
N PHE A 4 8.70 -6.27 23.24
CA PHE A 4 9.02 -4.87 22.92
C PHE A 4 8.36 -4.48 21.61
N VAL A 5 8.45 -5.31 20.57
CA VAL A 5 7.81 -4.97 19.28
C VAL A 5 6.29 -5.03 19.36
N SER A 6 5.68 -5.81 20.27
CA SER A 6 4.23 -5.80 20.45
C SER A 6 3.70 -4.49 21.07
N THR A 7 4.53 -3.68 21.74
CA THR A 7 4.06 -2.41 22.32
C THR A 7 3.69 -1.37 21.24
N ILE A 8 4.10 -1.58 19.99
CA ILE A 8 3.64 -0.72 18.88
C ILE A 8 2.16 -0.95 18.53
N LEU A 9 1.51 -1.96 19.13
CA LEU A 9 0.08 -2.23 18.99
C LEU A 9 -0.74 -1.62 20.13
N ASP A 10 -0.12 -0.84 21.02
CA ASP A 10 -0.82 -0.19 22.12
C ASP A 10 -1.99 0.67 21.61
N GLU A 11 -3.13 0.65 22.30
CA GLU A 11 -4.32 1.43 21.93
C GLU A 11 -4.02 2.94 21.97
N ASN A 12 -3.25 3.36 22.99
CA ASN A 12 -2.89 4.75 23.18
C ASN A 12 -1.85 5.18 22.14
N LYS A 13 -2.25 6.14 21.29
CA LYS A 13 -1.39 6.70 20.25
C LYS A 13 -0.07 7.24 20.80
N ILE A 14 -0.07 7.89 21.97
CA ILE A 14 1.14 8.48 22.55
C ILE A 14 2.13 7.37 22.93
N ILE A 15 1.65 6.31 23.60
CA ILE A 15 2.48 5.16 24.00
C ILE A 15 3.02 4.46 22.76
N ARG A 16 2.18 4.24 21.75
CA ARG A 16 2.58 3.60 20.49
C ARG A 16 3.66 4.38 19.74
N GLU A 17 3.51 5.70 19.59
CA GLU A 17 4.53 6.52 18.91
C GLU A 17 5.82 6.62 19.73
N TYR A 18 5.71 6.69 21.06
CA TYR A 18 6.87 6.65 21.95
C TYR A 18 7.60 5.30 21.85
N ALA A 19 6.87 4.18 21.82
CA ALA A 19 7.44 2.85 21.62
C ALA A 19 8.19 2.74 20.29
N LYS A 20 7.61 3.24 19.19
CA LYS A 20 8.29 3.27 17.88
C LYS A 20 9.59 4.07 17.93
N PHE A 21 9.58 5.23 18.58
CA PHE A 21 10.77 6.05 18.79
C PHE A 21 11.83 5.30 19.60
N CYS A 22 11.48 4.72 20.76
CA CYS A 22 12.42 3.95 21.56
C CYS A 22 13.00 2.75 20.80
N LEU A 23 12.16 2.03 20.07
CA LEU A 23 12.56 0.86 19.31
C LEU A 23 13.51 1.20 18.16
N ARG A 24 13.19 2.23 17.37
CA ARG A 24 13.96 2.58 16.17
C ARG A 24 15.15 3.49 16.50
N ASP A 25 14.93 4.51 17.31
CA ASP A 25 15.86 5.63 17.47
C ASP A 25 16.72 5.51 18.75
N VAL A 26 16.45 4.53 19.62
CA VAL A 26 17.27 4.26 20.82
C VAL A 26 17.82 2.83 20.80
N LEU A 27 16.95 1.84 20.62
CA LEU A 27 17.32 0.43 20.76
C LEU A 27 18.18 -0.05 19.57
N LEU A 28 17.84 0.32 18.33
CA LEU A 28 18.67 -0.03 17.17
C LEU A 28 20.01 0.71 17.15
N LEU A 29 20.15 1.87 17.80
CA LEU A 29 21.47 2.51 17.95
C LEU A 29 22.42 1.65 18.81
N GLN A 30 21.89 0.98 19.83
CA GLN A 30 22.66 0.09 20.69
C GLN A 30 22.82 -1.31 20.09
N PHE A 31 21.80 -1.80 19.38
CA PHE A 31 21.75 -3.14 18.79
C PHE A 31 21.26 -3.08 17.33
N PRO A 32 22.14 -2.71 16.37
CA PRO A 32 21.73 -2.46 14.97
C PRO A 32 21.06 -3.65 14.29
N ASP A 33 21.53 -4.87 14.60
CA ASP A 33 21.02 -6.10 13.99
C ASP A 33 19.86 -6.73 14.78
N LEU A 34 19.29 -6.05 15.78
CA LEU A 34 18.29 -6.63 16.66
C LEU A 34 17.07 -7.15 15.88
N PHE A 35 16.54 -6.34 14.96
CA PHE A 35 15.36 -6.73 14.20
C PHE A 35 15.66 -7.77 13.12
N SER A 36 16.80 -7.67 12.44
CA SER A 36 17.19 -8.65 11.42
C SER A 36 17.47 -10.03 12.01
N ASN A 37 18.18 -10.10 13.14
CA ASN A 37 18.52 -11.37 13.79
C ASN A 37 17.31 -12.12 14.33
N HIS A 38 16.30 -11.40 14.83
CA HIS A 38 15.14 -12.02 15.47
C HIS A 38 13.85 -12.00 14.62
N PHE A 39 13.93 -11.60 13.35
CA PHE A 39 12.72 -11.47 12.50
C PHE A 39 11.99 -12.81 12.30
N ILE A 40 12.73 -13.87 11.99
CA ILE A 40 12.16 -15.22 11.79
C ILE A 40 11.59 -15.77 13.10
N GLU A 41 12.26 -15.53 14.23
CA GLU A 41 11.76 -15.92 15.54
C GLU A 41 10.43 -15.20 15.86
N CYS A 42 10.33 -13.90 15.53
CA CYS A 42 9.09 -13.13 15.62
C CYS A 42 7.95 -13.78 14.83
N LEU A 43 8.24 -14.16 13.58
CA LEU A 43 7.28 -14.84 12.71
C LEU A 43 6.77 -16.15 13.32
N MET A 44 7.68 -16.99 13.83
CA MET A 44 7.32 -18.27 14.45
C MET A 44 6.55 -18.08 15.77
N TYR A 45 7.02 -17.15 16.61
CA TYR A 45 6.42 -16.86 17.92
C TYR A 45 4.98 -16.33 17.77
N PHE A 46 4.76 -15.30 16.93
CA PHE A 46 3.41 -14.73 16.76
C PHE A 46 2.43 -15.67 16.06
N ASN A 47 2.91 -16.65 15.31
CA ASN A 47 2.08 -17.70 14.72
C ASN A 47 1.95 -18.94 15.61
N LYS A 48 2.47 -18.94 16.85
CA LYS A 48 2.47 -20.08 17.78
C LYS A 48 2.95 -21.38 17.13
N VAL A 49 3.98 -21.29 16.31
CA VAL A 49 4.56 -22.50 15.70
C VAL A 49 5.35 -23.21 16.80
N PRO A 50 5.01 -24.47 17.13
CA PRO A 50 5.77 -25.22 18.11
C PRO A 50 7.18 -25.42 17.56
N VAL A 51 8.18 -24.84 18.22
CA VAL A 51 9.58 -25.20 17.99
C VAL A 51 9.72 -26.62 18.54
N SER A 52 9.66 -27.63 17.67
CA SER A 52 9.59 -29.04 18.05
C SER A 52 10.69 -29.43 19.04
N GLY A 53 10.35 -29.52 20.33
CA GLY A 53 11.20 -30.02 21.41
C GLY A 53 11.25 -31.55 21.49
N GLU A 54 10.62 -32.27 20.55
CA GLU A 54 10.46 -33.73 20.60
C GLU A 54 11.05 -34.46 19.39
N ALA A 55 12.15 -33.96 18.85
CA ALA A 55 12.97 -34.72 17.90
C ALA A 55 14.33 -35.03 18.56
N ARG A 56 14.34 -36.00 19.48
CA ARG A 56 15.53 -36.52 20.17
C ARG A 56 16.52 -37.27 19.23
N GLY A 57 16.51 -36.94 17.94
CA GLY A 57 17.38 -37.51 16.90
C GLY A 57 17.42 -36.66 15.61
N ALA A 58 16.31 -36.03 15.21
CA ALA A 58 16.24 -35.24 13.97
C ALA A 58 16.36 -33.71 14.17
N GLY A 59 16.19 -33.20 15.40
CA GLY A 59 16.35 -31.76 15.68
C GLY A 59 17.79 -31.28 15.56
N ARG A 60 18.76 -32.19 15.71
CA ARG A 60 20.17 -31.90 15.45
C ARG A 60 20.48 -31.83 13.96
N GLU A 61 19.64 -32.44 13.11
CA GLU A 61 19.82 -32.44 11.65
C GLU A 61 19.19 -31.20 11.00
N LEU A 62 18.04 -30.70 11.47
CA LEU A 62 17.55 -29.39 11.02
C LEU A 62 18.49 -28.24 11.44
N LEU A 63 19.06 -28.35 12.64
CA LEU A 63 20.14 -27.46 13.11
C LEU A 63 21.48 -27.69 12.40
N SER A 64 21.68 -28.85 11.76
CA SER A 64 22.90 -29.19 11.00
C SER A 64 22.81 -28.77 9.53
N VAL A 65 21.62 -28.81 8.91
CA VAL A 65 21.40 -28.31 7.54
C VAL A 65 21.56 -26.78 7.50
N CYS A 66 21.20 -26.07 8.58
CA CYS A 66 21.48 -24.65 8.76
C CYS A 66 22.97 -24.29 8.96
N ARG A 67 23.89 -25.28 8.93
CA ARG A 67 25.34 -25.09 9.12
C ARG A 67 26.11 -24.91 7.80
N PHE A 68 25.47 -24.47 6.71
CA PHE A 68 26.21 -24.03 5.52
C PHE A 68 26.52 -22.52 5.60
N ARG A 69 27.78 -22.24 5.99
CA ARG A 69 28.54 -20.97 5.95
C ARG A 69 27.90 -19.74 6.62
N GLY A 70 28.08 -19.59 7.95
CA GLY A 70 28.31 -18.23 8.48
C GLY A 70 27.91 -17.88 9.93
N PHE A 71 26.95 -18.55 10.57
CA PHE A 71 26.41 -18.04 11.86
C PHE A 71 26.16 -19.15 12.91
N PRO A 72 26.86 -19.14 14.07
CA PRO A 72 26.85 -20.25 15.03
C PRO A 72 25.75 -20.23 16.11
N ALA A 73 24.77 -19.32 16.09
CA ALA A 73 23.96 -19.01 17.29
C ALA A 73 22.52 -19.57 17.34
N PHE A 74 22.05 -20.36 16.36
CA PHE A 74 20.62 -20.73 16.28
C PHE A 74 20.17 -21.80 17.31
N GLY A 75 21.08 -22.63 17.83
CA GLY A 75 20.71 -23.78 18.66
C GLY A 75 20.55 -23.51 20.17
N GLN A 76 21.07 -22.40 20.68
CA GLN A 76 21.25 -22.25 22.13
C GLN A 76 20.26 -21.28 22.80
N LEU A 77 19.55 -20.46 22.02
CA LEU A 77 18.63 -19.45 22.55
C LEU A 77 17.20 -19.98 22.73
N VAL A 78 16.74 -20.92 21.88
CA VAL A 78 15.32 -21.29 21.87
C VAL A 78 14.94 -22.33 22.93
N ALA A 79 15.90 -23.14 23.40
CA ALA A 79 15.65 -24.12 24.47
C ALA A 79 15.37 -23.48 25.85
N GLY A 80 15.64 -22.19 26.03
CA GLY A 80 15.45 -21.48 27.31
C GLY A 80 14.27 -20.52 27.38
N VAL A 81 13.52 -20.32 26.28
CA VAL A 81 12.52 -19.21 26.21
C VAL A 81 11.12 -19.64 26.67
N GLN A 82 10.83 -20.95 26.77
CA GLN A 82 9.45 -21.39 27.03
C GLN A 82 9.09 -21.53 28.53
N GLU A 83 10.04 -21.53 29.46
CA GLU A 83 9.75 -21.86 30.87
C GLU A 83 9.69 -20.67 31.85
N VAL A 84 9.95 -19.42 31.41
CA VAL A 84 9.89 -18.25 32.31
C VAL A 84 9.06 -17.13 31.70
N ILE A 85 7.79 -17.40 31.41
CA ILE A 85 6.84 -16.36 30.98
C ILE A 85 5.76 -16.24 32.06
N ASP A 86 5.78 -15.09 32.75
CA ASP A 86 4.71 -14.68 33.67
C ASP A 86 3.38 -14.55 32.89
N PRO A 87 2.32 -15.31 33.26
CA PRO A 87 1.08 -15.43 32.49
C PRO A 87 0.32 -14.11 32.29
N VAL A 88 0.62 -13.05 33.04
CA VAL A 88 -0.08 -11.76 33.00
C VAL A 88 0.34 -10.88 31.79
N GLN A 89 1.42 -11.21 31.09
CA GLN A 89 2.02 -10.33 30.08
C GLN A 89 2.29 -11.05 28.73
N HIS A 90 1.47 -12.05 28.39
CA HIS A 90 1.53 -12.74 27.10
C HIS A 90 0.67 -11.99 26.06
N VAL A 91 1.32 -11.27 25.13
CA VAL A 91 0.61 -10.70 23.96
C VAL A 91 0.36 -11.84 22.98
N ASP A 92 -0.89 -12.31 22.96
CA ASP A 92 -1.33 -13.34 22.03
C ASP A 92 -1.75 -12.72 20.68
N LEU A 93 -0.87 -12.85 19.69
CA LEU A 93 -1.11 -12.38 18.32
C LEU A 93 -1.43 -13.53 17.36
N TYR A 94 -1.76 -14.71 17.90
CA TYR A 94 -2.18 -15.84 17.10
C TYR A 94 -3.53 -15.57 16.41
N GLY A 95 -3.84 -16.35 15.36
CA GLY A 95 -5.14 -16.34 14.71
C GLY A 95 -5.25 -15.36 13.54
N SER A 96 -6.24 -15.58 12.67
CA SER A 96 -6.44 -14.77 11.46
C SER A 96 -6.85 -13.33 11.76
N GLU A 97 -7.53 -13.10 12.88
CA GLU A 97 -7.98 -11.82 13.40
C GLU A 97 -6.81 -10.89 13.72
N ASN A 98 -5.70 -11.45 14.18
CA ASN A 98 -4.48 -10.71 14.51
C ASN A 98 -3.53 -10.54 13.32
N PHE A 99 -3.91 -10.98 12.12
CA PHE A 99 -3.07 -10.83 10.92
C PHE A 99 -2.68 -9.38 10.66
N GLY A 100 -3.61 -8.44 10.80
CA GLY A 100 -3.35 -7.00 10.64
C GLY A 100 -2.35 -6.47 11.69
N ASN A 101 -2.47 -6.93 12.93
CA ASN A 101 -1.59 -6.59 14.04
C ASN A 101 -0.17 -7.13 13.80
N ARG A 102 -0.03 -8.41 13.46
CA ARG A 102 1.25 -9.02 13.10
C ARG A 102 1.91 -8.31 11.91
N MET A 103 1.14 -8.02 10.87
CA MET A 103 1.65 -7.31 9.69
C MET A 103 2.11 -5.88 10.02
N THR A 104 1.45 -5.20 10.96
CA THR A 104 1.90 -3.89 11.44
C THR A 104 3.28 -3.97 12.10
N ILE A 105 3.51 -5.01 12.91
CA ILE A 105 4.82 -5.29 13.52
C ILE A 105 5.88 -5.62 12.47
N TYR A 106 5.59 -6.53 11.54
CA TYR A 106 6.53 -6.92 10.49
C TYR A 106 6.92 -5.72 9.62
N LYS A 107 5.95 -4.92 9.19
CA LYS A 107 6.21 -3.70 8.40
C LYS A 107 7.04 -2.68 9.14
N PHE A 108 6.80 -2.49 10.45
CA PHE A 108 7.63 -1.61 11.27
C PHE A 108 9.08 -2.09 11.31
N MET A 109 9.32 -3.38 11.61
CA MET A 109 10.69 -3.93 11.60
C MET A 109 11.34 -3.79 10.23
N LEU A 110 10.64 -4.15 9.15
CA LEU A 110 11.12 -4.02 7.76
C LEU A 110 11.47 -2.60 7.37
N SER A 111 10.73 -1.60 7.88
CA SER A 111 11.01 -0.19 7.57
C SER A 111 12.38 0.30 8.06
N THR A 112 13.05 -0.48 8.91
CA THR A 112 14.40 -0.20 9.41
C THR A 112 15.50 -0.92 8.64
N PHE A 113 15.15 -1.81 7.71
CA PHE A 113 16.13 -2.62 6.97
C PHE A 113 16.66 -1.87 5.75
N ASP A 114 17.95 -2.02 5.52
CA ASP A 114 18.55 -1.73 4.22
C ASP A 114 18.24 -2.85 3.21
N ASP A 115 18.60 -2.65 1.94
CA ASP A 115 18.27 -3.62 0.90
C ASP A 115 19.01 -4.96 1.07
N ARG A 116 20.20 -4.95 1.68
CA ARG A 116 20.95 -6.17 1.99
C ARG A 116 20.20 -7.02 3.01
N LEU A 117 19.70 -6.41 4.09
CA LEU A 117 18.91 -7.08 5.11
C LEU A 117 17.57 -7.57 4.57
N LYS A 118 16.92 -6.81 3.68
CA LYS A 118 15.67 -7.25 3.01
C LYS A 118 15.90 -8.52 2.17
N LEU A 119 16.95 -8.56 1.36
CA LEU A 119 17.30 -9.77 0.60
C LEU A 119 17.63 -10.95 1.49
N THR A 120 18.43 -10.70 2.52
CA THR A 120 18.81 -11.72 3.50
C THR A 120 17.56 -12.30 4.16
N LEU A 121 16.58 -11.47 4.50
CA LEU A 121 15.30 -11.93 5.03
C LEU A 121 14.51 -12.75 4.01
N MET A 122 14.43 -12.34 2.74
CA MET A 122 13.77 -13.15 1.71
C MET A 122 14.42 -14.55 1.61
N ALA A 123 15.75 -14.61 1.57
CA ALA A 123 16.49 -15.87 1.56
C ALA A 123 16.26 -16.70 2.84
N HIS A 124 16.19 -16.05 4.01
CA HIS A 124 15.85 -16.71 5.27
C HIS A 124 14.42 -17.26 5.28
N ILE A 125 13.44 -16.56 4.70
CA ILE A 125 12.08 -17.09 4.55
C ILE A 125 12.10 -18.35 3.66
N CYS A 126 12.81 -18.31 2.54
CA CYS A 126 12.97 -19.47 1.65
C CYS A 126 13.62 -20.68 2.36
N THR A 127 14.70 -20.45 3.10
CA THR A 127 15.52 -21.52 3.69
C THR A 127 15.01 -22.02 5.04
N GLN A 128 14.43 -21.15 5.88
CA GLN A 128 14.04 -21.47 7.26
C GLN A 128 12.54 -21.71 7.44
N ILE A 129 11.71 -21.34 6.45
CA ILE A 129 10.25 -21.53 6.51
C ILE A 129 9.77 -22.36 5.32
N ILE A 130 9.98 -21.90 4.10
CA ILE A 130 9.47 -22.56 2.89
C ILE A 130 10.07 -23.96 2.73
N SER A 131 11.40 -24.08 2.78
CA SER A 131 12.09 -25.37 2.61
C SER A 131 11.71 -26.39 3.69
N PRO A 132 11.68 -26.06 5.00
CA PRO A 132 11.21 -26.98 6.03
C PRO A 132 9.74 -27.39 5.88
N VAL A 133 8.87 -26.54 5.33
CA VAL A 133 7.48 -26.92 5.02
C VAL A 133 7.43 -27.94 3.88
N MET A 134 8.17 -27.69 2.79
CA MET A 134 8.21 -28.60 1.63
C MET A 134 8.83 -29.96 1.98
N ASN A 135 9.85 -29.96 2.83
CA ASN A 135 10.53 -31.16 3.31
C ASN A 135 9.77 -31.90 4.43
N GLY A 136 8.62 -31.37 4.88
CA GLY A 136 7.78 -32.00 5.91
C GLY A 136 8.28 -31.84 7.35
N ASN A 137 9.34 -31.06 7.59
CA ASN A 137 9.83 -30.74 8.94
C ASN A 137 8.86 -29.80 9.68
N LEU A 138 8.21 -28.89 8.94
CA LEU A 138 7.08 -28.12 9.42
C LEU A 138 5.80 -28.67 8.78
N LYS A 139 4.92 -29.25 9.59
CA LYS A 139 3.69 -29.90 9.11
C LYS A 139 2.73 -28.85 8.54
N TYR A 140 2.57 -28.85 7.22
CA TYR A 140 1.68 -27.93 6.50
C TYR A 140 0.24 -27.92 7.01
N ASP A 141 -0.29 -29.08 7.42
CA ASP A 141 -1.67 -29.22 7.91
C ASP A 141 -1.89 -28.61 9.30
N ASN A 142 -0.83 -28.23 10.01
CA ASN A 142 -0.94 -27.50 11.27
C ASN A 142 -1.41 -26.05 11.00
N PRO A 143 -2.53 -25.58 11.59
CA PRO A 143 -3.02 -24.22 11.40
C PRO A 143 -1.99 -23.12 11.72
N CYS A 144 -1.12 -23.34 12.71
CA CYS A 144 -0.03 -22.43 13.05
C CYS A 144 1.01 -22.31 11.92
N VAL A 145 1.38 -23.45 11.32
CA VAL A 145 2.34 -23.49 10.20
C VAL A 145 1.72 -22.90 8.93
N TYR A 146 0.44 -23.16 8.67
CA TYR A 146 -0.30 -22.53 7.58
C TYR A 146 -0.31 -20.99 7.73
N ALA A 147 -0.60 -20.49 8.93
CA ALA A 147 -0.58 -19.06 9.23
C ALA A 147 0.83 -18.46 9.08
N LEU A 148 1.87 -19.15 9.57
CA LEU A 148 3.28 -18.77 9.39
C LEU A 148 3.63 -18.63 7.90
N LEU A 149 3.30 -19.62 7.08
CA LEU A 149 3.59 -19.58 5.64
C LEU A 149 2.83 -18.45 4.96
N LYS A 150 1.56 -18.21 5.33
CA LYS A 150 0.76 -17.09 4.81
C LYS A 150 1.38 -15.73 5.15
N ASP A 151 1.76 -15.52 6.41
CA ASP A 151 2.43 -14.31 6.86
C ASP A 151 3.74 -14.09 6.09
N SER A 152 4.54 -15.16 5.95
CA SER A 152 5.84 -15.15 5.27
C SER A 152 5.71 -14.77 3.79
N LEU A 153 4.78 -15.40 3.07
CA LEU A 153 4.49 -15.03 1.68
C LEU A 153 3.97 -13.60 1.58
N THR A 154 3.14 -13.15 2.52
CA THR A 154 2.66 -11.77 2.53
C THR A 154 3.82 -10.78 2.67
N ILE A 155 4.74 -11.04 3.59
CA ILE A 155 5.94 -10.22 3.79
C ILE A 155 6.75 -10.09 2.49
N MET A 156 6.89 -11.17 1.71
CA MET A 156 7.65 -11.15 0.45
C MET A 156 7.05 -10.26 -0.65
N PHE A 157 5.85 -9.69 -0.48
CA PHE A 157 5.26 -8.73 -1.43
C PHE A 157 4.75 -7.42 -0.81
N VAL A 158 5.02 -7.15 0.47
CA VAL A 158 4.69 -5.83 1.04
C VAL A 158 5.58 -4.73 0.45
N LYS A 159 5.17 -3.46 0.55
CA LYS A 159 5.96 -2.35 -0.01
C LYS A 159 7.30 -2.16 0.73
N GLU A 160 7.36 -2.54 2.00
CA GLU A 160 8.52 -2.36 2.87
C GLU A 160 9.66 -3.32 2.55
N ILE A 161 9.39 -4.50 1.98
CA ILE A 161 10.44 -5.45 1.55
C ILE A 161 11.05 -5.08 0.19
N ARG A 162 10.45 -4.09 -0.51
CA ARG A 162 10.93 -3.66 -1.83
C ARG A 162 12.32 -3.07 -1.73
N LEU A 163 13.07 -3.31 -2.79
CA LEU A 163 14.49 -3.03 -2.87
C LEU A 163 14.66 -1.75 -3.65
N ASN A 164 15.23 -0.72 -3.01
CA ASN A 164 15.37 0.59 -3.65
C ASN A 164 16.64 0.65 -4.53
N MET A 165 17.60 -0.26 -4.30
CA MET A 165 18.89 -0.36 -4.97
C MET A 165 19.67 0.96 -4.95
N ASP A 166 19.55 1.71 -3.85
CA ASP A 166 20.26 2.96 -3.67
C ASP A 166 21.74 2.69 -3.36
N VAL A 167 22.64 3.31 -4.12
CA VAL A 167 24.05 3.43 -3.72
C VAL A 167 24.06 4.39 -2.54
N GLY A 168 24.36 3.87 -1.35
CA GLY A 168 24.46 4.68 -0.13
C GLY A 168 25.43 5.84 -0.36
N LYS A 169 25.01 7.06 0.01
CA LYS A 169 25.96 8.15 0.22
C LYS A 169 26.77 7.78 1.45
N GLY A 170 28.07 7.54 1.27
CA GLY A 170 28.98 7.35 2.39
C GLY A 170 28.93 8.57 3.32
N PRO A 171 29.17 8.40 4.63
CA PRO A 171 29.03 9.48 5.60
C PRO A 171 30.12 10.57 5.52
N ASP A 172 30.97 10.64 4.48
CA ASP A 172 32.13 11.55 4.48
C ASP A 172 32.61 12.07 3.11
N ASP A 173 31.78 12.00 2.04
CA ASP A 173 32.20 12.50 0.73
C ASP A 173 31.47 13.81 0.38
N GLU A 174 32.12 14.96 0.65
CA GLU A 174 31.72 16.26 0.11
C GLU A 174 31.95 16.38 -1.42
N ASP A 175 32.65 15.41 -2.01
CA ASP A 175 32.81 15.29 -3.47
C ASP A 175 31.80 14.29 -4.03
N GLU A 176 30.79 14.78 -4.77
CA GLU A 176 29.83 13.92 -5.46
C GLU A 176 30.57 13.09 -6.51
N PRO A 177 30.68 11.75 -6.36
CA PRO A 177 31.42 10.93 -7.29
C PRO A 177 30.85 11.07 -8.71
N PRO A 178 31.69 11.01 -9.76
CA PRO A 178 31.23 11.21 -11.14
C PRO A 178 30.03 10.32 -11.45
N ALA A 179 29.01 10.87 -12.10
CA ALA A 179 27.75 10.17 -12.39
C ALA A 179 27.94 8.79 -13.06
N VAL A 180 29.02 8.63 -13.84
CA VAL A 180 29.40 7.38 -14.50
C VAL A 180 29.84 6.31 -13.49
N VAL A 181 30.59 6.68 -12.44
CA VAL A 181 31.05 5.78 -11.39
C VAL A 181 29.88 5.34 -10.51
N VAL A 182 28.98 6.26 -10.17
CA VAL A 182 27.75 5.96 -9.42
C VAL A 182 26.85 5.03 -10.22
N ALA A 183 26.69 5.27 -11.53
CA ALA A 183 25.90 4.40 -12.41
C ALA A 183 26.50 2.99 -12.52
N ALA A 184 27.83 2.88 -12.68
CA ALA A 184 28.51 1.60 -12.73
C ALA A 184 28.39 0.82 -11.41
N ALA A 185 28.57 1.50 -10.26
CA ALA A 185 28.40 0.90 -8.94
C ALA A 185 26.95 0.44 -8.69
N LYS A 186 25.95 1.26 -9.06
CA LYS A 186 24.53 0.89 -9.02
C LYS A 186 24.26 -0.36 -9.84
N GLU A 187 24.79 -0.43 -11.06
CA GLU A 187 24.57 -1.59 -11.92
C GLU A 187 25.23 -2.86 -11.34
N MET A 188 26.44 -2.77 -10.80
CA MET A 188 27.12 -3.90 -10.16
C MET A 188 26.38 -4.42 -8.92
N ILE A 189 25.90 -3.52 -8.05
CA ILE A 189 25.11 -3.89 -6.88
C ILE A 189 23.82 -4.57 -7.33
N THR A 190 23.15 -4.00 -8.33
CA THR A 190 21.90 -4.57 -8.84
C THR A 190 22.15 -5.94 -9.47
N GLN A 191 23.22 -6.15 -10.22
CA GLN A 191 23.57 -7.45 -10.79
C GLN A 191 23.88 -8.51 -9.71
N THR A 192 24.63 -8.14 -8.67
CA THR A 192 24.94 -9.06 -7.55
C THR A 192 23.65 -9.46 -6.81
N PHE A 193 22.78 -8.49 -6.60
CA PHE A 193 21.49 -8.68 -5.96
C PHE A 193 20.57 -9.59 -6.79
N ARG A 194 20.44 -9.30 -8.09
CA ARG A 194 19.67 -10.09 -9.06
C ARG A 194 20.16 -11.53 -9.07
N LYS A 195 21.48 -11.74 -9.10
CA LYS A 195 22.07 -13.09 -9.04
C LYS A 195 21.67 -13.81 -7.75
N ALA A 196 21.73 -13.15 -6.60
CA ALA A 196 21.29 -13.76 -5.35
C ALA A 196 19.78 -14.08 -5.33
N MET A 197 18.93 -13.27 -5.95
CA MET A 197 17.51 -13.59 -6.13
C MET A 197 17.31 -14.86 -6.97
N MET A 198 18.07 -15.01 -8.05
CA MET A 198 18.00 -16.18 -8.93
C MET A 198 18.60 -17.44 -8.31
N ASP A 199 19.68 -17.29 -7.54
CA ASP A 199 20.36 -18.44 -6.94
C ASP A 199 19.60 -18.99 -5.73
N TYR A 200 18.91 -18.13 -4.96
CA TYR A 200 18.35 -18.53 -3.66
C TYR A 200 16.83 -18.37 -3.52
N VAL A 201 16.25 -17.29 -4.07
CA VAL A 201 14.83 -16.95 -3.80
C VAL A 201 13.91 -17.58 -4.84
N MET A 202 14.18 -17.34 -6.13
CA MET A 202 13.33 -17.81 -7.23
C MET A 202 13.18 -19.33 -7.29
N PRO A 203 14.24 -20.15 -7.18
CA PRO A 203 14.11 -21.61 -7.23
C PRO A 203 13.20 -22.14 -6.12
N SER A 204 13.38 -21.63 -4.89
CA SER A 204 12.56 -22.00 -3.74
C SER A 204 11.08 -21.63 -3.92
N LEU A 205 10.78 -20.49 -4.56
CA LEU A 205 9.39 -20.10 -4.85
C LEU A 205 8.76 -20.96 -5.95
N LEU A 206 9.53 -21.36 -6.96
CA LEU A 206 9.08 -22.25 -8.03
C LEU A 206 8.80 -23.67 -7.49
N ASP A 207 9.68 -24.20 -6.64
CA ASP A 207 9.46 -25.46 -5.94
C ASP A 207 8.20 -25.40 -5.06
N LEU A 208 8.03 -24.28 -4.32
CA LEU A 208 6.84 -24.06 -3.51
C LEU A 208 5.57 -24.00 -4.37
N ARG A 209 5.65 -23.47 -5.59
CA ARG A 209 4.51 -23.46 -6.51
C ARG A 209 4.07 -24.87 -6.86
N VAL A 210 5.01 -25.75 -7.21
CA VAL A 210 4.70 -27.17 -7.49
C VAL A 210 4.03 -27.81 -6.26
N TYR A 211 4.65 -27.65 -5.08
CA TYR A 211 4.14 -28.17 -3.82
C TYR A 211 2.71 -27.68 -3.48
N LEU A 212 2.42 -26.38 -3.65
CA LEU A 212 1.10 -25.82 -3.36
C LEU A 212 0.05 -26.17 -4.42
N ASN A 213 0.46 -26.40 -5.67
CA ASN A 213 -0.42 -26.81 -6.76
C ASN A 213 -0.92 -28.24 -6.58
N GLU A 214 -0.03 -29.17 -6.25
CA GLU A 214 -0.38 -30.57 -5.96
C GLU A 214 -1.38 -30.66 -4.81
N ARG A 215 -1.21 -29.82 -3.78
CA ARG A 215 -2.11 -29.75 -2.61
C ARG A 215 -3.38 -28.92 -2.82
N ARG A 216 -3.54 -28.29 -3.99
CA ARG A 216 -4.64 -27.35 -4.30
C ARG A 216 -4.82 -26.27 -3.22
N SER A 217 -3.71 -25.79 -2.66
CA SER A 217 -3.71 -24.85 -1.55
C SER A 217 -4.37 -23.52 -1.89
N ARG A 218 -4.98 -22.86 -0.90
CA ARG A 218 -5.43 -21.47 -1.02
C ARG A 218 -4.26 -20.46 -1.04
N LEU A 219 -3.09 -20.84 -0.51
CA LEU A 219 -1.88 -20.00 -0.48
C LEU A 219 -1.24 -19.78 -1.85
N ARG A 220 -1.77 -20.41 -2.91
CA ARG A 220 -1.39 -20.12 -4.29
C ARG A 220 -1.61 -18.64 -4.60
N SER A 221 -2.71 -18.04 -4.14
CA SER A 221 -2.98 -16.62 -4.40
C SER A 221 -1.87 -15.71 -3.84
N GLU A 222 -1.42 -15.98 -2.61
CA GLU A 222 -0.34 -15.27 -1.96
C GLU A 222 1.00 -15.50 -2.69
N LEU A 223 1.32 -16.74 -3.07
CA LEU A 223 2.53 -17.04 -3.83
C LEU A 223 2.56 -16.34 -5.20
N TYR A 224 1.46 -16.35 -5.93
CA TYR A 224 1.35 -15.62 -7.20
C TYR A 224 1.49 -14.10 -7.01
N SER A 225 1.10 -13.57 -5.85
CA SER A 225 1.33 -12.17 -5.50
C SER A 225 2.82 -11.88 -5.27
N VAL A 226 3.58 -12.83 -4.72
CA VAL A 226 5.06 -12.75 -4.64
C VAL A 226 5.68 -12.71 -6.02
N PHE A 227 5.36 -13.65 -6.92
CA PHE A 227 5.89 -13.66 -8.29
C PHE A 227 5.60 -12.35 -9.02
N ARG A 228 4.36 -11.86 -8.97
CA ARG A 228 3.99 -10.56 -9.57
C ARG A 228 4.79 -9.40 -8.98
N ALA A 229 5.04 -9.39 -7.68
CA ALA A 229 5.79 -8.32 -7.04
C ALA A 229 7.25 -8.29 -7.50
N ILE A 230 7.92 -9.45 -7.47
CA ILE A 230 9.34 -9.60 -7.88
C ILE A 230 9.49 -9.30 -9.38
N CYS A 231 8.69 -9.93 -10.24
CA CYS A 231 8.79 -9.76 -11.69
C CYS A 231 8.42 -8.35 -12.16
N ARG A 232 7.56 -7.62 -11.43
CA ARG A 232 7.24 -6.22 -11.76
C ARG A 232 8.41 -5.29 -11.52
N GLU A 233 9.27 -5.60 -10.53
CA GLU A 233 10.46 -4.81 -10.21
C GLU A 233 11.61 -5.07 -11.19
N HIS A 234 11.61 -6.23 -11.87
CA HIS A 234 12.67 -6.67 -12.79
C HIS A 234 12.09 -7.20 -14.11
N LYS A 235 11.36 -6.34 -14.85
CA LYS A 235 10.62 -6.75 -16.05
C LYS A 235 11.49 -7.29 -17.18
N ASP A 236 12.70 -6.74 -17.30
CA ASP A 236 13.70 -7.11 -18.28
C ASP A 236 14.24 -8.54 -18.06
N GLN A 237 14.03 -9.10 -16.87
CA GLN A 237 14.57 -10.41 -16.46
C GLN A 237 13.48 -11.45 -16.21
N ILE A 238 12.22 -11.16 -16.55
CA ILE A 238 11.10 -12.10 -16.37
C ILE A 238 11.41 -13.45 -17.04
N ASP A 239 12.05 -13.41 -18.21
CA ASP A 239 12.45 -14.58 -18.96
C ASP A 239 13.43 -15.47 -18.20
N GLU A 240 14.39 -14.87 -17.49
CA GLU A 240 15.41 -15.58 -16.72
C GLU A 240 14.84 -16.11 -15.39
N PHE A 241 14.00 -15.30 -14.72
CA PHE A 241 13.36 -15.67 -13.46
C PHE A 241 12.39 -16.84 -13.59
N LEU A 242 11.68 -16.92 -14.72
CA LEU A 242 10.62 -17.90 -14.96
C LEU A 242 11.01 -18.87 -16.08
N ASP A 243 12.32 -19.06 -16.29
CA ASP A 243 12.80 -20.07 -17.23
C ASP A 243 12.29 -21.45 -16.81
N GLY A 244 11.81 -22.21 -17.80
CA GLY A 244 11.16 -23.51 -17.57
C GLY A 244 9.66 -23.47 -17.22
N ASP A 245 9.04 -22.32 -16.94
CA ASP A 245 7.58 -22.22 -16.68
C ASP A 245 6.89 -21.15 -17.53
N GLN A 246 6.69 -21.48 -18.81
CA GLN A 246 6.08 -20.58 -19.80
C GLN A 246 4.64 -20.18 -19.45
N GLN A 247 3.91 -21.05 -18.73
CA GLN A 247 2.56 -20.74 -18.31
C GLN A 247 2.56 -19.68 -17.20
N LEU A 248 3.36 -19.88 -16.14
CA LEU A 248 3.50 -18.90 -15.06
C LEU A 248 4.00 -17.56 -15.60
N LYS A 249 4.96 -17.59 -16.52
CA LYS A 249 5.47 -16.41 -17.21
C LYS A 249 4.35 -15.62 -17.89
N ALA A 250 3.57 -16.28 -18.74
CA ALA A 250 2.46 -15.63 -19.46
C ALA A 250 1.40 -15.05 -18.49
N GLU A 251 1.08 -15.77 -17.41
CA GLU A 251 0.16 -15.33 -16.36
C GLU A 251 0.67 -14.05 -15.66
N VAL A 252 1.94 -14.06 -15.24
CA VAL A 252 2.58 -12.92 -14.56
C VAL A 252 2.69 -11.71 -15.48
N GLU A 253 3.12 -11.88 -16.73
CA GLU A 253 3.21 -10.79 -17.72
C GLU A 253 1.85 -10.16 -18.02
N TYR A 254 0.79 -10.99 -18.12
CA TYR A 254 -0.56 -10.50 -18.31
C TYR A 254 -1.01 -9.64 -17.12
N ASP A 255 -0.78 -10.12 -15.89
CA ASP A 255 -1.15 -9.39 -14.68
C ASP A 255 -0.38 -8.09 -14.50
N ILE A 256 0.91 -8.05 -14.83
CA ILE A 256 1.72 -6.83 -14.83
C ILE A 256 1.16 -5.82 -15.84
N ARG A 257 0.91 -6.25 -17.08
CA ARG A 257 0.31 -5.39 -18.12
C ARG A 257 -1.06 -4.85 -17.70
N LYS A 258 -1.89 -5.70 -17.10
CA LYS A 258 -3.22 -5.32 -16.61
C LYS A 258 -3.13 -4.31 -15.45
N TYR A 259 -2.22 -4.53 -14.50
CA TYR A 259 -1.97 -3.59 -13.40
C TYR A 259 -1.51 -2.23 -13.94
N GLU A 260 -0.60 -2.21 -14.91
CA GLU A 260 -0.12 -0.98 -15.52
C GLU A 260 -1.19 -0.25 -16.31
N ALA A 261 -2.00 -0.97 -17.09
CA ALA A 261 -3.14 -0.39 -17.78
C ALA A 261 -4.13 0.23 -16.77
N SER A 262 -4.37 -0.42 -15.63
CA SER A 262 -5.22 0.11 -14.55
C SER A 262 -4.62 1.36 -13.90
N VAL A 263 -3.32 1.36 -13.60
CA VAL A 263 -2.62 2.53 -13.03
C VAL A 263 -2.60 3.69 -14.02
N LEU A 264 -2.34 3.42 -15.31
CA LEU A 264 -2.32 4.41 -16.37
C LEU A 264 -3.73 4.96 -16.61
N HIS A 265 -4.77 4.11 -16.59
CA HIS A 265 -6.17 4.52 -16.67
C HIS A 265 -6.57 5.38 -15.48
N SER A 266 -6.18 5.02 -14.26
CA SER A 266 -6.41 5.80 -13.05
C SER A 266 -5.74 7.19 -13.15
N LYS A 267 -4.46 7.25 -13.54
CA LYS A 267 -3.73 8.52 -13.74
C LYS A 267 -4.30 9.37 -14.89
N SER A 268 -4.74 8.74 -15.98
CA SER A 268 -5.33 9.39 -17.15
C SER A 268 -6.72 9.96 -16.86
N TRP A 269 -7.54 9.24 -16.09
CA TRP A 269 -8.85 9.68 -15.64
C TRP A 269 -8.76 10.97 -14.80
N TYR A 270 -7.78 11.07 -13.88
CA TYR A 270 -7.52 12.31 -13.14
C TYR A 270 -7.12 13.49 -14.04
N SER A 271 -6.42 13.25 -15.15
CA SER A 271 -5.99 14.32 -16.06
C SER A 271 -7.14 14.79 -16.97
N LYS A 272 -7.88 13.86 -17.60
CA LYS A 272 -8.91 14.21 -18.58
C LYS A 272 -10.14 14.85 -17.93
N ASP A 273 -10.61 14.34 -16.80
CA ASP A 273 -11.81 14.86 -16.11
C ASP A 273 -11.53 16.22 -15.46
N PHE A 274 -10.32 16.43 -14.93
CA PHE A 274 -9.87 17.74 -14.43
C PHE A 274 -9.86 18.80 -15.55
N PHE A 275 -9.27 18.49 -16.71
CA PHE A 275 -9.26 19.40 -17.86
C PHE A 275 -10.66 19.65 -18.45
N LEU A 276 -11.53 18.64 -18.50
CA LEU A 276 -12.92 18.81 -18.97
C LEU A 276 -13.73 19.69 -18.01
N ARG A 277 -13.60 19.48 -16.69
CA ARG A 277 -14.30 20.27 -15.68
C ARG A 277 -13.83 21.73 -15.69
N LEU A 278 -12.52 21.94 -15.80
CA LEU A 278 -11.94 23.28 -15.96
C LEU A 278 -12.46 23.96 -17.24
N LYS A 279 -12.47 23.25 -18.37
CA LYS A 279 -12.98 23.78 -19.65
C LYS A 279 -14.48 24.10 -19.59
N ALA A 280 -15.27 23.28 -18.89
CA ALA A 280 -16.70 23.50 -18.69
C ALA A 280 -16.98 24.71 -17.78
N GLU A 281 -16.20 24.89 -16.71
CA GLU A 281 -16.28 26.05 -15.82
C GLU A 281 -15.95 27.36 -16.56
N TRP A 282 -14.90 27.35 -17.39
CA TRP A 282 -14.52 28.49 -18.22
C TRP A 282 -15.60 28.83 -19.27
N ALA A 283 -16.17 27.82 -19.91
CA ALA A 283 -17.27 28.01 -20.85
C ALA A 283 -18.54 28.57 -20.15
N ALA A 284 -18.82 28.15 -18.92
CA ALA A 284 -19.92 28.68 -18.12
C ALA A 284 -19.66 30.13 -17.67
N ALA A 285 -18.43 30.45 -17.24
CA ALA A 285 -18.03 31.81 -16.90
C ALA A 285 -18.14 32.76 -18.09
N ARG A 286 -17.71 32.32 -19.28
CA ARG A 286 -17.86 33.07 -20.53
C ARG A 286 -19.33 33.35 -20.88
N ARG A 287 -20.19 32.34 -20.77
CA ARG A 287 -21.64 32.50 -21.00
C ARG A 287 -22.28 33.49 -20.01
N ARG A 288 -21.91 33.43 -18.73
CA ARG A 288 -22.38 34.42 -17.74
C ARG A 288 -21.93 35.83 -18.10
N ALA A 289 -20.67 36.01 -18.49
CA ALA A 289 -20.15 37.31 -18.90
C ALA A 289 -20.86 37.86 -20.15
N GLU A 290 -21.13 37.01 -21.14
CA GLU A 290 -21.88 37.36 -22.35
C GLU A 290 -23.34 37.72 -22.03
N GLN A 291 -24.02 36.94 -21.18
CA GLN A 291 -25.37 37.24 -20.72
C GLN A 291 -25.43 38.58 -19.98
N SER A 292 -24.51 38.83 -19.04
CA SER A 292 -24.41 40.12 -18.37
C SER A 292 -24.10 41.27 -19.34
N ALA A 293 -23.32 41.03 -20.40
CA ALA A 293 -23.06 42.04 -21.43
C ALA A 293 -24.30 42.33 -22.29
N VAL A 294 -25.06 41.30 -22.66
CA VAL A 294 -26.34 41.44 -23.39
C VAL A 294 -27.36 42.18 -22.55
N GLU A 295 -27.45 41.88 -21.26
CA GLU A 295 -28.37 42.54 -20.33
C GLU A 295 -28.02 44.02 -20.15
N ARG A 296 -26.72 44.35 -20.00
CA ARG A 296 -26.26 45.75 -20.02
C ARG A 296 -26.62 46.45 -21.33
N ARG A 297 -26.50 45.78 -22.49
CA ARG A 297 -26.90 46.34 -23.80
C ARG A 297 -28.41 46.55 -23.89
N ARG A 298 -29.22 45.62 -23.38
CA ARG A 298 -30.68 45.74 -23.36
C ARG A 298 -31.13 46.88 -22.45
N SER A 299 -30.55 46.99 -21.25
CA SER A 299 -30.78 48.08 -20.31
C SER A 299 -30.43 49.45 -20.93
N ARG A 300 -29.30 49.55 -21.65
CA ARG A 300 -28.95 50.78 -22.40
C ARG A 300 -29.95 51.11 -23.52
N ARG A 301 -30.46 50.09 -24.24
CA ARG A 301 -31.48 50.30 -25.28
C ARG A 301 -32.82 50.71 -24.70
N SER A 302 -33.27 50.11 -23.60
CA SER A 302 -34.51 50.52 -22.92
C SER A 302 -34.40 51.92 -22.35
N LEU A 303 -33.24 52.29 -21.77
CA LEU A 303 -32.97 53.67 -21.36
C LEU A 303 -32.98 54.64 -22.55
N ALA A 304 -32.40 54.26 -23.70
CA ALA A 304 -32.45 55.08 -24.91
C ALA A 304 -33.88 55.27 -25.44
N VAL A 305 -34.71 54.23 -25.43
CA VAL A 305 -36.13 54.29 -25.85
C VAL A 305 -36.95 55.16 -24.90
N ILE A 306 -36.77 55.06 -23.57
CA ILE A 306 -37.42 55.96 -22.61
C ILE A 306 -37.00 57.42 -22.84
N THR A 307 -35.72 57.64 -23.18
CA THR A 307 -35.20 58.98 -23.51
C THR A 307 -35.81 59.53 -24.80
N GLU A 308 -36.12 58.70 -25.79
CA GLU A 308 -36.81 59.12 -27.01
C GLU A 308 -38.32 59.34 -26.82
N ILE A 309 -38.99 58.50 -26.03
CA ILE A 309 -40.41 58.71 -25.68
C ILE A 309 -40.59 60.04 -24.94
N ASN A 310 -39.68 60.36 -24.01
CA ASN A 310 -39.67 61.65 -23.33
C ASN A 310 -39.31 62.85 -24.25
N LYS A 311 -38.78 62.61 -25.46
CA LYS A 311 -38.57 63.65 -26.48
C LYS A 311 -39.75 63.77 -27.46
N GLY A 312 -40.63 62.77 -27.54
CA GLY A 312 -41.78 62.73 -28.46
C GLY A 312 -43.10 63.23 -27.88
N CYS A 313 -43.24 63.32 -26.55
CA CYS A 313 -44.39 63.95 -25.91
C CYS A 313 -44.12 65.44 -25.66
N GLY A 314 -44.70 66.29 -26.51
CA GLY A 314 -44.82 67.73 -26.25
C GLY A 314 -45.58 68.01 -24.95
N ALA A 315 -45.11 69.03 -24.24
CA ALA A 315 -45.44 69.47 -22.88
C ALA A 315 -46.93 69.82 -22.63
N PRO A 316 -47.30 70.11 -21.36
CA PRO A 316 -47.31 71.53 -20.99
C PRO A 316 -46.77 71.86 -19.58
N SER A 317 -46.42 73.14 -19.47
CA SER A 317 -46.08 73.92 -18.28
C SER A 317 -47.03 73.73 -17.08
N ASP A 318 -46.47 73.53 -15.88
CA ASP A 318 -46.59 74.50 -14.78
C ASP A 318 -45.72 74.12 -13.58
N GLY A 319 -45.27 75.15 -12.87
CA GLY A 319 -44.12 75.10 -11.97
C GLY A 319 -44.32 74.36 -10.64
N ALA A 320 -43.23 73.75 -10.17
CA ALA A 320 -42.85 73.77 -8.77
C ALA A 320 -41.34 73.47 -8.63
N VAL A 321 -40.67 74.37 -7.93
CA VAL A 321 -39.26 74.38 -7.58
C VAL A 321 -38.93 73.22 -6.64
N ILE A 322 -37.72 72.63 -6.74
CA ILE A 322 -36.72 72.45 -5.65
C ILE A 322 -35.57 71.52 -6.10
N ASN A 323 -34.46 72.18 -6.45
CA ASN A 323 -33.09 72.04 -5.91
C ASN A 323 -32.25 70.73 -6.08
N ARG A 324 -31.18 70.89 -6.89
CA ARG A 324 -29.74 70.51 -6.72
C ARG A 324 -29.39 69.08 -6.24
N LYS A 325 -28.37 68.41 -6.79
CA LYS A 325 -27.03 68.90 -7.13
C LYS A 325 -26.29 67.87 -8.02
N GLN A 326 -25.57 68.36 -9.02
CA GLN A 326 -24.56 67.66 -9.80
C GLN A 326 -23.32 67.35 -8.95
N THR A 327 -22.64 66.25 -9.27
CA THR A 327 -21.20 66.09 -9.60
C THR A 327 -20.95 64.59 -9.72
N GLY A 328 -20.11 64.01 -10.58
CA GLY A 328 -19.12 64.47 -11.55
C GLY A 328 -18.38 63.19 -11.97
N ARG A 329 -18.05 63.05 -13.26
CA ARG A 329 -17.16 61.99 -13.78
C ARG A 329 -15.82 62.02 -13.04
N ASN A 330 -15.20 60.85 -12.80
CA ASN A 330 -13.92 60.55 -13.43
C ASN A 330 -13.49 59.09 -13.30
N ASP A 331 -12.70 58.72 -14.30
CA ASP A 331 -12.09 57.44 -14.61
C ASP A 331 -11.14 56.89 -13.54
N GLY A 332 -10.89 55.58 -13.63
CA GLY A 332 -9.59 55.01 -13.26
C GLY A 332 -9.66 53.80 -12.35
N GLY A 333 -8.81 52.82 -12.65
CA GLY A 333 -8.23 51.97 -11.62
C GLY A 333 -8.77 50.55 -11.55
N VAL A 334 -8.13 49.67 -12.31
CA VAL A 334 -8.01 48.24 -11.97
C VAL A 334 -7.51 48.12 -10.53
N SER A 335 -8.21 47.33 -9.71
CA SER A 335 -7.66 46.72 -8.50
C SER A 335 -8.49 45.48 -8.16
N LEU A 336 -7.90 44.30 -8.37
CA LEU A 336 -8.30 43.09 -7.66
C LEU A 336 -7.92 43.26 -6.18
N PRO A 337 -8.75 42.78 -5.25
CA PRO A 337 -8.25 42.11 -4.06
C PRO A 337 -8.72 40.64 -4.12
N PHE A 338 -7.80 39.68 -4.01
CA PHE A 338 -7.19 39.23 -2.76
C PHE A 338 -8.22 38.61 -1.81
N VAL A 339 -7.90 37.37 -1.46
CA VAL A 339 -8.68 36.38 -0.72
C VAL A 339 -8.93 36.85 0.71
N GLU A 340 -10.16 36.70 1.18
CA GLU A 340 -10.43 36.61 2.60
C GLU A 340 -11.43 35.47 2.85
N MET A 341 -10.93 34.44 3.54
CA MET A 341 -11.75 33.40 4.15
C MET A 341 -12.43 34.02 5.36
N GLU A 342 -13.76 33.95 5.45
CA GLU A 342 -14.42 33.84 6.75
C GLU A 342 -15.60 32.87 6.75
N LYS A 343 -15.68 32.25 7.93
CA LYS A 343 -16.59 31.22 8.42
C LYS A 343 -18.06 31.66 8.37
N THR A 344 -18.97 30.68 8.30
CA THR A 344 -19.98 30.33 9.33
C THR A 344 -20.99 29.35 8.70
N GLN A 345 -21.04 28.10 9.17
CA GLN A 345 -21.96 27.56 10.17
C GLN A 345 -23.43 27.36 9.72
N SER A 346 -23.85 26.09 9.84
CA SER A 346 -25.19 25.65 10.35
C SER A 346 -26.34 25.70 9.32
N LEU A 347 -27.33 24.79 9.22
CA LEU A 347 -27.95 23.76 10.07
C LEU A 347 -28.81 22.84 9.16
N VAL A 348 -29.01 21.56 9.57
CA VAL A 348 -30.30 20.80 9.59
C VAL A 348 -31.01 20.53 8.25
N SER A 349 -31.64 19.38 7.94
CA SER A 349 -31.83 18.04 8.48
C SER A 349 -32.45 17.19 7.34
N GLU A 350 -32.53 15.86 7.54
CA GLU A 350 -33.67 14.99 7.16
C GLU A 350 -34.21 15.05 5.71
N THR A 351 -34.31 13.98 4.92
CA THR A 351 -35.01 12.71 5.22
C THR A 351 -35.00 11.82 3.96
N ALA A 352 -35.17 10.52 4.22
CA ALA A 352 -35.90 9.54 3.42
C ALA A 352 -35.41 9.17 2.01
N SER A 353 -34.65 8.08 2.02
CA SER A 353 -34.72 6.96 1.07
C SER A 353 -36.15 6.58 0.64
N VAL A 354 -36.40 6.49 -0.67
CA VAL A 354 -37.38 5.60 -1.28
C VAL A 354 -36.78 4.98 -2.54
N LEU A 355 -36.91 3.65 -2.58
CA LEU A 355 -36.61 2.59 -3.57
C LEU A 355 -37.20 2.88 -4.99
N PRO A 356 -36.90 2.10 -6.07
CA PRO A 356 -36.74 0.63 -6.06
C PRO A 356 -35.71 0.00 -7.02
N ASN A 357 -35.31 -1.23 -6.66
CA ASN A 357 -34.82 -2.21 -7.63
C ASN A 357 -35.70 -3.45 -7.56
N ASP A 358 -36.35 -3.72 -8.68
CA ASP A 358 -37.00 -4.97 -9.03
C ASP A 358 -35.98 -6.01 -9.55
N ALA A 359 -36.48 -7.25 -9.60
CA ALA A 359 -36.06 -8.39 -10.41
C ALA A 359 -35.14 -9.45 -9.78
N ALA A 360 -35.82 -10.41 -9.15
CA ALA A 360 -35.92 -11.81 -9.57
C ALA A 360 -34.62 -12.66 -9.66
N THR A 361 -34.60 -13.83 -9.00
CA THR A 361 -35.05 -15.10 -9.61
C THR A 361 -34.85 -16.27 -8.63
N GLN A 362 -35.83 -17.18 -8.70
CA GLN A 362 -36.05 -18.46 -8.06
C GLN A 362 -34.82 -19.39 -7.93
N SER A 363 -34.74 -20.13 -6.82
CA SER A 363 -34.35 -21.54 -6.85
C SER A 363 -35.13 -22.32 -5.80
N ALA A 364 -35.97 -23.21 -6.29
CA ALA A 364 -36.61 -24.29 -5.55
C ALA A 364 -35.74 -25.54 -5.68
N SER A 365 -35.52 -26.28 -4.59
CA SER A 365 -35.57 -27.74 -4.50
C SER A 365 -34.84 -28.24 -3.24
N LYS A 366 -35.63 -28.71 -2.28
CA LYS A 366 -35.28 -29.76 -1.32
C LYS A 366 -36.51 -30.64 -1.22
N GLU A 367 -36.38 -31.91 -1.60
CA GLU A 367 -36.82 -33.06 -0.81
C GLU A 367 -36.62 -34.38 -1.58
N ASN A 368 -35.97 -35.32 -0.87
CA ASN A 368 -36.15 -36.77 -0.79
C ASN A 368 -36.36 -37.61 -2.06
N VAL A 369 -35.48 -38.61 -2.25
CA VAL A 369 -35.83 -40.04 -2.35
C VAL A 369 -34.60 -40.89 -1.92
N GLU A 370 -34.73 -41.60 -0.79
CA GLU A 370 -33.98 -42.83 -0.44
C GLU A 370 -34.60 -44.04 -1.17
N GLU A 371 -33.92 -45.21 -1.13
CA GLU A 371 -34.29 -46.54 -1.70
C GLU A 371 -33.91 -46.75 -3.20
N LEU A 372 -33.21 -47.80 -3.68
CA LEU A 372 -33.15 -49.23 -3.34
C LEU A 372 -31.85 -49.91 -3.86
N VAL A 373 -31.31 -50.81 -3.04
CA VAL A 373 -30.91 -52.23 -3.31
C VAL A 373 -30.57 -52.67 -4.75
N SER A 374 -29.30 -52.97 -5.02
CA SER A 374 -28.75 -54.28 -5.50
C SER A 374 -27.31 -54.14 -5.98
#